data_AF-A0A967CN51-F1
#
_entry.id   AF-A0A967CN51-F1
#
_cell.length_a   1.000
_cell.length_b   1.000
_cell.length_c   1.000
_cell.angle_alpha   90.00
_cell.angle_beta   90.00
_cell.angle_gamma   90.00
#
_symmetry.space_group_name_H-M   'P 1'
#
loop_
_entity.id
_entity.type
_entity.pdbx_description
1 polymer ?
#
loop_
_entity_poly.entity_id
_entity_poly.type
_entity_poly.pdbx_seq_one_letter_code
_entity_poly.pdbx_strand_id
1 'polypeptide(L)'
;GLGIFNATRPAINARLIDPLNFKRYSDLAWLLDKVESIPYCDEDSSSKDLPLSCYEYAITPGDLFSKLDEWGFDSIVIPHGTTWGNHVPYNASWDNRLNPVGHDPEKQILLEIMSGHGNSEEYRDFISVQELADGTKICPEPAGNFLPGCWQAGEMMKSRCEGISDSECAARIELAKRYTIDAGPYSNMVFPEADPAEWLNANQCLDCFKPSFNYRPKQSAQYALAITNFDEIKSNRYKFGFIASTDDHTARPGTGYKQYERRKMTFAAGVRSSWFDYLYKAEDPNFPMQPSTIAGNTQPDSERNSSFSYPGGIVAVHARSRSKDDIWEALKAKRTYGTSGPRILLWFELINNAEGSIPMGSEVTMIESPIFRVKAAGSFIQKPGCPEDTLSNLSSERVNYLCSGECYHPSDERHAIKQIEVIKITPQEYKGEPVNELIHDSWKVFDCSEGQFCEITFTDEEFSRDSIYYVRAIQKATPAINGKQIYASHELNDVNINICKGSYKTNMQDDCLHPIEERAWSSPIFVNKP
;
A
#
# COMPACT_ATOMS: atom_id res chain seq x y z
N GLY A 1 1.18 -1.59 -20.44
CA GLY A 1 1.63 -2.98 -20.22
C GLY A 1 3.14 -3.12 -20.13
N LEU A 2 3.91 -2.72 -21.16
CA LEU A 2 5.34 -3.06 -21.27
C LEU A 2 6.32 -2.12 -20.54
N GLY A 3 5.85 -1.10 -19.81
CA GLY A 3 6.72 -0.18 -19.08
C GLY A 3 7.63 -0.88 -18.05
N ILE A 4 7.16 -1.99 -17.48
CA ILE A 4 7.95 -2.86 -16.59
C ILE A 4 9.12 -3.52 -17.33
N PHE A 5 8.99 -3.83 -18.63
CA PHE A 5 10.07 -4.46 -19.39
C PHE A 5 11.19 -3.48 -19.67
N ASN A 6 10.87 -2.25 -20.05
CA ASN A 6 11.86 -1.19 -20.17
C ASN A 6 12.59 -0.93 -18.85
N ALA A 7 11.88 -0.98 -17.72
CA ALA A 7 12.49 -0.88 -16.39
C ALA A 7 13.37 -2.11 -16.02
N THR A 8 13.03 -3.29 -16.53
CA THR A 8 13.73 -4.55 -16.22
C THR A 8 14.94 -4.79 -17.12
N ARG A 9 14.90 -4.32 -18.38
CA ARG A 9 15.94 -4.54 -19.39
C ARG A 9 17.34 -4.13 -18.94
N PRO A 10 17.54 -2.97 -18.26
CA PRO A 10 18.84 -2.59 -17.72
C PRO A 10 19.44 -3.65 -16.80
N ALA A 11 18.62 -4.40 -16.04
CA ALA A 11 19.10 -5.44 -15.13
C ALA A 11 19.73 -6.64 -15.87
N ILE A 12 19.41 -6.87 -17.14
CA ILE A 12 20.05 -7.91 -17.97
C ILE A 12 21.57 -7.67 -18.09
N ASN A 13 21.98 -6.40 -18.14
CA ASN A 13 23.39 -6.04 -18.29
C ASN A 13 24.25 -6.48 -17.11
N ALA A 14 23.63 -6.77 -15.95
CA ALA A 14 24.32 -7.34 -14.79
C ALA A 14 25.02 -8.67 -15.12
N ARG A 15 24.63 -9.39 -16.18
CA ARG A 15 25.32 -10.61 -16.65
C ARG A 15 26.81 -10.41 -16.94
N LEU A 16 27.21 -9.19 -17.29
CA LEU A 16 28.60 -8.86 -17.60
C LEU A 16 29.49 -8.77 -16.35
N ILE A 17 28.87 -8.54 -15.18
CA ILE A 17 29.56 -8.35 -13.90
C ILE A 17 29.22 -9.43 -12.87
N ASP A 18 28.20 -10.26 -13.13
CA ASP A 18 27.80 -11.44 -12.35
C ASP A 18 27.75 -12.69 -13.24
N PRO A 19 28.92 -13.23 -13.66
CA PRO A 19 28.99 -14.35 -14.59
C PRO A 19 28.44 -15.66 -14.01
N LEU A 20 28.38 -15.81 -12.68
CA LEU A 20 27.81 -16.99 -12.02
C LEU A 20 26.30 -17.12 -12.25
N ASN A 21 25.60 -16.00 -12.50
CA ASN A 21 24.18 -15.99 -12.82
C ASN A 21 23.91 -15.64 -14.30
N PHE A 22 24.92 -15.71 -15.17
CA PHE A 22 24.81 -15.33 -16.60
C PHE A 22 23.60 -15.95 -17.30
N LYS A 23 23.35 -17.25 -17.05
CA LYS A 23 22.20 -17.96 -17.61
C LYS A 23 20.87 -17.32 -17.20
N ARG A 24 20.69 -16.96 -15.92
CA ARG A 24 19.45 -16.36 -15.41
C ARG A 24 19.15 -15.03 -16.09
N TYR A 25 20.15 -14.15 -16.21
CA TYR A 25 19.99 -12.88 -16.92
C TYR A 25 19.70 -13.09 -18.42
N SER A 26 20.32 -14.10 -19.03
CA SER A 26 20.10 -14.41 -20.46
C SER A 26 18.71 -15.04 -20.70
N ASP A 27 18.25 -15.91 -19.80
CA ASP A 27 16.89 -16.45 -19.83
C ASP A 27 15.86 -15.33 -19.67
N LEU A 28 16.10 -14.36 -18.77
CA LEU A 28 15.26 -13.17 -18.63
C LEU A 28 15.26 -12.32 -19.90
N ALA A 29 16.43 -12.12 -20.53
CA ALA A 29 16.52 -11.40 -21.80
C ALA A 29 15.66 -12.06 -22.88
N TRP A 30 15.81 -13.39 -23.04
CA TRP A 30 15.02 -14.17 -23.99
C TRP A 30 13.52 -14.08 -23.68
N LEU A 31 13.12 -14.16 -22.41
CA LEU A 31 11.71 -14.05 -22.02
C LEU A 31 11.14 -12.67 -22.39
N LEU A 32 11.86 -11.60 -22.08
CA LEU A 32 11.45 -10.24 -22.42
C LEU A 32 11.34 -10.06 -23.94
N ASP A 33 12.37 -10.48 -24.70
CA ASP A 33 12.34 -10.44 -26.17
C ASP A 33 11.14 -11.22 -26.73
N LYS A 34 10.83 -12.39 -26.15
CA LYS A 34 9.70 -13.21 -26.59
C LYS A 34 8.37 -12.56 -26.33
N VAL A 35 8.15 -12.00 -25.14
CA VAL A 35 6.87 -11.35 -24.82
C VAL A 35 6.71 -10.05 -25.60
N GLU A 36 7.77 -9.26 -25.79
CA GLU A 36 7.76 -8.04 -26.63
C GLU A 36 7.46 -8.33 -28.10
N SER A 37 7.85 -9.52 -28.60
CA SER A 37 7.58 -9.92 -29.98
C SER A 37 6.12 -10.33 -30.24
N ILE A 38 5.31 -10.49 -29.19
CA ILE A 38 3.89 -10.82 -29.33
C ILE A 38 3.15 -9.54 -29.72
N PRO A 39 2.47 -9.49 -30.88
CA PRO A 39 1.71 -8.31 -31.28
C PRO A 39 0.51 -8.09 -30.35
N TYR A 40 0.08 -6.85 -30.19
CA TYR A 40 -1.19 -6.56 -29.54
C TYR A 40 -2.35 -7.11 -30.37
N CYS A 41 -3.38 -7.58 -29.67
CA CYS A 41 -4.63 -8.01 -30.30
C CYS A 41 -5.38 -6.83 -30.91
N ASP A 42 -6.25 -7.11 -31.88
CA ASP A 42 -7.23 -6.15 -32.37
C ASP A 42 -8.20 -5.77 -31.25
N GLU A 43 -8.38 -4.48 -31.01
CA GLU A 43 -9.18 -3.97 -29.88
C GLU A 43 -10.69 -4.03 -30.17
N ASP A 44 -11.07 -4.06 -31.45
CA ASP A 44 -12.48 -4.10 -31.89
C ASP A 44 -13.08 -5.52 -31.88
N SER A 45 -12.22 -6.54 -31.74
CA SER A 45 -12.62 -7.94 -31.69
C SER A 45 -12.93 -8.39 -30.27
N SER A 46 -14.00 -9.17 -30.11
CA SER A 46 -14.36 -9.83 -28.84
C SER A 46 -13.20 -10.71 -28.33
N SER A 47 -12.95 -10.70 -27.02
CA SER A 47 -11.90 -11.49 -26.36
C SER A 47 -11.95 -12.98 -26.73
N LYS A 48 -13.15 -13.51 -27.01
CA LYS A 48 -13.35 -14.92 -27.42
C LYS A 48 -12.94 -15.23 -28.85
N ASP A 49 -12.90 -14.22 -29.71
CA ASP A 49 -12.57 -14.34 -31.14
C ASP A 49 -11.11 -13.99 -31.43
N LEU A 50 -10.36 -13.54 -30.42
CA LEU A 50 -8.96 -13.16 -30.57
C LEU A 50 -8.04 -14.34 -30.91
N PRO A 51 -7.05 -14.14 -31.79
CA PRO A 51 -6.03 -15.15 -32.06
C PRO A 51 -5.19 -15.49 -30.82
N LEU A 52 -4.80 -16.75 -30.66
CA LEU A 52 -3.89 -17.19 -29.58
C LEU A 52 -2.46 -16.62 -29.70
N SER A 53 -2.16 -15.89 -30.78
CA SER A 53 -0.83 -15.35 -31.10
C SER A 53 -0.69 -13.87 -30.79
N CYS A 54 -1.63 -13.25 -30.08
CA CYS A 54 -1.59 -11.84 -29.72
C CYS A 54 -1.76 -11.62 -28.20
N TYR A 55 -1.38 -10.43 -27.74
CA TYR A 55 -1.52 -9.99 -26.35
C TYR A 55 -2.70 -9.03 -26.22
N GLU A 56 -3.73 -9.45 -25.50
CA GLU A 56 -4.87 -8.60 -25.16
C GLU A 56 -4.55 -7.76 -23.91
N TYR A 57 -4.97 -6.49 -23.91
CA TYR A 57 -4.82 -5.59 -22.78
C TYR A 57 -6.04 -4.70 -22.62
N ALA A 58 -6.23 -4.17 -21.41
CA ALA A 58 -7.25 -3.17 -21.09
C ALA A 58 -6.56 -1.84 -20.78
N ILE A 59 -6.98 -0.76 -21.44
CA ILE A 59 -6.44 0.59 -21.22
C ILE A 59 -7.11 1.22 -20.01
N THR A 60 -8.43 1.05 -19.91
CA THR A 60 -9.26 1.59 -18.85
C THR A 60 -9.88 0.47 -17.99
N PRO A 61 -10.34 0.78 -16.76
CA PRO A 61 -11.13 -0.16 -15.97
C PRO A 61 -12.38 -0.66 -16.71
N GLY A 62 -13.06 0.21 -17.47
CA GLY A 62 -14.24 -0.14 -18.27
C GLY A 62 -13.93 -1.21 -19.34
N ASP A 63 -12.77 -1.10 -19.99
CA ASP A 63 -12.33 -2.12 -20.96
C ASP A 63 -12.09 -3.46 -20.25
N LEU A 64 -11.48 -3.43 -19.05
CA LEU A 64 -11.26 -4.62 -18.24
C LEU A 64 -12.58 -5.29 -17.85
N PHE A 65 -13.57 -4.51 -17.40
CA PHE A 65 -14.89 -5.06 -17.03
C PHE A 65 -15.58 -5.70 -18.23
N SER A 66 -15.59 -5.02 -19.37
CA SER A 66 -16.20 -5.51 -20.61
C SER A 66 -15.56 -6.83 -21.07
N LYS A 67 -14.23 -6.90 -21.06
CA LYS A 67 -13.49 -8.12 -21.43
C LYS A 67 -13.75 -9.28 -20.46
N LEU A 68 -13.85 -9.01 -19.16
CA LEU A 68 -14.23 -10.03 -18.17
C LEU A 68 -15.65 -10.56 -18.41
N ASP A 69 -16.59 -9.68 -18.76
CA ASP A 69 -17.98 -10.05 -19.08
C ASP A 69 -18.07 -10.87 -20.37
N GLU A 70 -17.27 -10.52 -21.39
CA GLU A 70 -17.18 -11.30 -22.64
C GLU A 70 -16.76 -12.74 -22.36
N TRP A 71 -15.80 -12.97 -21.47
CA TRP A 71 -15.43 -14.32 -21.03
C TRP A 71 -16.56 -15.03 -20.27
N GLY A 72 -17.34 -14.29 -19.49
CA GLY A 72 -18.48 -14.80 -18.72
C GLY A 72 -18.06 -15.53 -17.45
N PHE A 73 -16.88 -15.23 -16.91
CA PHE A 73 -16.43 -15.75 -15.62
C PHE A 73 -16.98 -14.90 -14.47
N ASP A 74 -17.41 -15.54 -13.39
CA ASP A 74 -17.65 -14.83 -12.14
C ASP A 74 -16.31 -14.28 -11.64
N SER A 75 -16.24 -12.96 -11.51
CA SER A 75 -15.00 -12.24 -11.26
C SER A 75 -15.18 -11.19 -10.16
N ILE A 76 -14.05 -10.87 -9.55
CA ILE A 76 -13.90 -9.74 -8.62
C ILE A 76 -12.68 -8.97 -9.12
N VAL A 77 -12.83 -7.66 -9.26
CA VAL A 77 -11.72 -6.74 -9.57
C VAL A 77 -11.36 -6.01 -8.28
N ILE A 78 -10.12 -6.19 -7.83
CA ILE A 78 -9.65 -5.63 -6.56
C ILE A 78 -8.58 -4.59 -6.84
N PRO A 79 -8.85 -3.29 -6.64
CA PRO A 79 -7.81 -2.29 -6.65
C PRO A 79 -6.79 -2.54 -5.53
N HIS A 80 -5.50 -2.36 -5.83
CA HIS A 80 -4.40 -2.60 -4.91
C HIS A 80 -3.27 -1.58 -5.13
N GLY A 81 -2.37 -1.43 -4.14
CA GLY A 81 -1.23 -0.52 -4.22
C GLY A 81 -1.56 0.96 -4.45
N THR A 82 -2.79 1.39 -4.17
CA THR A 82 -3.34 2.67 -4.65
C THR A 82 -2.65 3.90 -4.06
N THR A 83 -2.06 3.79 -2.88
CA THR A 83 -1.34 4.89 -2.21
C THR A 83 0.17 4.87 -2.41
N TRP A 84 0.71 3.87 -3.13
CA TRP A 84 2.15 3.68 -3.30
C TRP A 84 2.75 4.64 -4.34
N GLY A 85 3.29 5.76 -3.85
CA GLY A 85 3.84 6.83 -4.69
C GLY A 85 5.07 6.47 -5.50
N ASN A 86 5.54 5.23 -5.45
CA ASN A 86 6.54 4.68 -6.36
C ASN A 86 6.01 4.52 -7.80
N HIS A 87 4.69 4.42 -7.98
CA HIS A 87 4.07 4.43 -9.31
C HIS A 87 2.88 5.39 -9.41
N VAL A 88 2.25 5.72 -8.28
CA VAL A 88 1.06 6.56 -8.27
C VAL A 88 1.45 8.05 -8.35
N PRO A 89 0.96 8.81 -9.35
CA PRO A 89 1.24 10.24 -9.48
C PRO A 89 0.67 11.08 -8.33
N TYR A 90 1.21 12.30 -8.14
CA TYR A 90 0.82 13.19 -7.04
C TYR A 90 -0.67 13.58 -7.02
N ASN A 91 -1.31 13.74 -8.18
CA ASN A 91 -2.69 14.18 -8.32
C ASN A 91 -3.69 13.04 -8.54
N ALA A 92 -3.25 11.79 -8.39
CA ALA A 92 -4.17 10.66 -8.48
C ALA A 92 -5.22 10.73 -7.37
N SER A 93 -6.49 10.67 -7.74
CA SER A 93 -7.62 10.68 -6.81
C SER A 93 -8.65 9.61 -7.15
N TRP A 94 -9.33 9.10 -6.12
CA TRP A 94 -10.48 8.21 -6.30
C TRP A 94 -11.63 8.89 -7.04
N ASP A 95 -11.74 10.22 -6.95
CA ASP A 95 -12.74 11.00 -7.70
C ASP A 95 -12.71 10.69 -9.20
N ASN A 96 -11.49 10.55 -9.76
CA ASN A 96 -11.29 10.36 -11.19
C ASN A 96 -11.82 9.01 -11.70
N ARG A 97 -12.15 8.08 -10.79
CA ARG A 97 -12.60 6.71 -11.11
C ARG A 97 -14.01 6.41 -10.63
N LEU A 98 -14.63 7.28 -9.81
CA LEU A 98 -15.99 7.07 -9.33
C LEU A 98 -16.99 7.54 -10.38
N ASN A 99 -17.06 6.80 -11.49
CA ASN A 99 -17.95 7.06 -12.63
C ASN A 99 -18.23 5.75 -13.38
N PRO A 100 -19.21 5.70 -14.31
CA PRO A 100 -19.60 4.47 -15.00
C PRO A 100 -18.49 3.76 -15.79
N VAL A 101 -17.41 4.47 -16.16
CA VAL A 101 -16.27 3.88 -16.88
C VAL A 101 -15.22 3.36 -15.89
N GLY A 102 -14.98 4.09 -14.81
CA GLY A 102 -13.95 3.79 -13.82
C GLY A 102 -14.38 2.81 -12.73
N HIS A 103 -15.69 2.64 -12.50
CA HIS A 103 -16.22 1.84 -11.42
C HIS A 103 -17.42 0.98 -11.84
N ASP A 104 -17.31 -0.33 -11.59
CA ASP A 104 -18.40 -1.29 -11.65
C ASP A 104 -18.67 -1.82 -10.23
N PRO A 105 -19.82 -1.49 -9.60
CA PRO A 105 -20.12 -1.89 -8.23
C PRO A 105 -20.41 -3.40 -8.06
N GLU A 106 -20.63 -4.15 -9.14
CA GLU A 106 -20.83 -5.62 -9.08
C GLU A 106 -19.50 -6.39 -9.13
N LYS A 107 -18.46 -5.79 -9.72
CA LYS A 107 -17.12 -6.40 -9.85
C LYS A 107 -16.11 -5.82 -8.86
N GLN A 108 -16.13 -4.51 -8.63
CA GLN A 108 -15.21 -3.81 -7.72
C GLN A 108 -15.80 -3.69 -6.31
N ILE A 109 -15.85 -4.82 -5.63
CA ILE A 109 -16.50 -4.95 -4.31
C ILE A 109 -15.51 -5.04 -3.15
N LEU A 110 -14.22 -5.24 -3.41
CA LEU A 110 -13.18 -5.34 -2.38
C LEU A 110 -12.06 -4.34 -2.68
N LEU A 111 -11.36 -3.91 -1.62
CA LEU A 111 -10.16 -3.07 -1.69
C LEU A 111 -9.04 -3.70 -0.86
N GLU A 112 -7.85 -3.79 -1.44
CA GLU A 112 -6.64 -4.12 -0.68
C GLU A 112 -6.16 -2.88 0.09
N ILE A 113 -6.25 -2.94 1.42
CA ILE A 113 -5.88 -1.81 2.29
C ILE A 113 -4.51 -1.97 2.96
N MET A 114 -3.88 -3.13 2.84
CA MET A 114 -2.56 -3.41 3.39
C MET A 114 -1.88 -4.49 2.57
N SER A 115 -0.63 -4.23 2.17
CA SER A 115 0.19 -5.23 1.51
C SER A 115 1.67 -5.09 1.78
N GLY A 116 2.52 -5.82 1.06
CA GLY A 116 3.97 -5.66 1.15
C GLY A 116 4.39 -4.21 0.91
N HIS A 117 3.60 -3.46 0.13
CA HIS A 117 3.82 -2.05 -0.18
C HIS A 117 3.41 -1.08 0.93
N GLY A 118 2.72 -1.56 1.96
CA GLY A 118 2.25 -0.77 3.09
C GLY A 118 0.73 -0.63 3.17
N ASN A 119 0.31 0.05 4.23
CA ASN A 119 -1.07 0.42 4.53
C ASN A 119 -1.54 1.53 3.60
N SER A 120 -2.78 1.43 3.13
CA SER A 120 -3.49 2.41 2.31
C SER A 120 -4.84 2.82 2.93
N GLU A 121 -5.09 2.49 4.21
CA GLU A 121 -6.32 2.83 4.91
C GLU A 121 -6.47 4.35 5.12
N GLU A 122 -5.46 4.98 5.70
CA GLU A 122 -5.57 6.27 6.39
C GLU A 122 -5.60 7.47 5.41
N TYR A 123 -6.53 8.40 5.61
CA TYR A 123 -6.54 9.69 4.95
C TYR A 123 -5.84 10.75 5.82
N ARG A 124 -5.09 11.64 5.17
CA ARG A 124 -4.55 12.87 5.75
C ARG A 124 -4.70 13.99 4.72
N ASP A 125 -4.90 15.21 5.17
CA ASP A 125 -5.17 16.36 4.30
C ASP A 125 -3.91 17.04 3.74
N PHE A 126 -2.73 16.46 3.99
CA PHE A 126 -1.49 16.99 3.43
C PHE A 126 -1.45 16.93 1.91
N ILE A 127 -0.73 17.88 1.31
CA ILE A 127 -0.64 18.05 -0.14
C ILE A 127 0.83 17.97 -0.54
N SER A 128 1.20 16.99 -1.38
CA SER A 128 2.56 16.88 -1.91
C SER A 128 2.83 17.87 -3.05
N VAL A 129 1.83 18.10 -3.89
CA VAL A 129 1.83 19.05 -5.03
C VAL A 129 0.44 19.65 -5.13
N GLN A 130 0.35 20.97 -5.16
CA GLN A 130 -0.92 21.67 -5.29
C GLN A 130 -1.18 21.96 -6.78
N GLU A 131 -2.36 21.59 -7.26
CA GLU A 131 -2.81 21.88 -8.63
C GLU A 131 -3.81 23.04 -8.57
N LEU A 132 -3.55 24.09 -9.33
CA LEU A 132 -4.40 25.27 -9.47
C LEU A 132 -5.51 25.02 -10.48
N ALA A 133 -6.51 25.91 -10.52
CA ALA A 133 -7.67 25.77 -11.41
C ALA A 133 -7.33 25.76 -12.91
N ASP A 134 -6.18 26.33 -13.30
CA ASP A 134 -5.66 26.33 -14.67
C ASP A 134 -4.81 25.08 -14.99
N GLY A 135 -4.69 24.13 -14.05
CA GLY A 135 -3.86 22.93 -14.16
C GLY A 135 -2.38 23.16 -13.80
N THR A 136 -1.99 24.38 -13.43
CA THR A 136 -0.63 24.69 -13.00
C THR A 136 -0.33 23.98 -11.68
N LYS A 137 0.81 23.29 -11.62
CA LYS A 137 1.28 22.61 -10.41
C LYS A 137 2.28 23.48 -9.67
N ILE A 138 2.07 23.67 -8.36
CA ILE A 138 2.94 24.44 -7.48
C ILE A 138 3.43 23.58 -6.31
N CYS A 139 4.62 23.93 -5.82
CA CYS A 139 5.19 23.29 -4.64
C CYS A 139 4.61 23.95 -3.37
N PRO A 140 3.84 23.23 -2.55
CA PRO A 140 3.33 23.78 -1.30
C PRO A 140 4.47 23.96 -0.27
N GLU A 141 4.27 24.88 0.67
CA GLU A 141 5.14 25.00 1.85
C GLU A 141 4.93 23.80 2.80
N PRO A 142 5.94 23.44 3.63
CA PRO A 142 5.77 22.43 4.67
C PRO A 142 4.67 22.83 5.64
N ALA A 143 3.84 21.87 6.02
CA ALA A 143 2.69 22.12 6.90
C ALA A 143 2.54 20.98 7.92
N GLY A 144 2.32 21.34 9.19
CA GLY A 144 2.23 20.38 10.28
C GLY A 144 3.48 19.50 10.39
N ASN A 145 3.29 18.19 10.26
CA ASN A 145 4.37 17.19 10.25
C ASN A 145 4.76 16.73 8.84
N PHE A 146 4.25 17.37 7.77
CA PHE A 146 4.47 16.94 6.40
C PHE A 146 5.49 17.84 5.67
N LEU A 147 6.47 17.20 5.02
CA LEU A 147 7.49 17.83 4.19
C LEU A 147 7.29 17.45 2.72
N PRO A 148 6.85 18.38 1.84
CA PRO A 148 6.77 18.13 0.41
C PRO A 148 8.14 17.83 -0.22
N GLY A 149 8.21 16.83 -1.09
CA GLY A 149 9.45 16.45 -1.77
C GLY A 149 10.06 17.57 -2.62
N CYS A 150 9.22 18.35 -3.31
CA CYS A 150 9.68 19.51 -4.08
C CYS A 150 10.31 20.56 -3.17
N TRP A 151 9.78 20.74 -1.95
CA TRP A 151 10.33 21.69 -0.99
C TRP A 151 11.72 21.24 -0.52
N GLN A 152 11.86 19.96 -0.18
CA GLN A 152 13.15 19.40 0.20
C GLN A 152 14.17 19.49 -0.92
N ALA A 153 13.78 19.27 -2.19
CA ALA A 153 14.67 19.48 -3.33
C ALA A 153 15.14 20.93 -3.44
N GLY A 154 14.29 21.90 -3.11
CA GLY A 154 14.65 23.31 -3.01
C GLY A 154 15.71 23.59 -1.94
N GLU A 155 15.56 23.02 -0.73
CA GLU A 155 16.55 23.18 0.35
C GLU A 155 17.87 22.45 0.03
N MET A 156 17.80 21.29 -0.64
CA MET A 156 18.97 20.61 -1.17
C MET A 156 19.69 21.46 -2.22
N MET A 157 18.96 22.12 -3.12
CA MET A 157 19.58 23.04 -4.09
C MET A 157 20.23 24.23 -3.38
N LYS A 158 19.55 24.80 -2.40
CA LYS A 158 20.05 25.93 -1.61
C LYS A 158 21.39 25.62 -0.93
N SER A 159 21.60 24.40 -0.43
CA SER A 159 22.87 23.98 0.16
C SER A 159 24.02 23.87 -0.86
N ARG A 160 23.72 23.91 -2.17
CA ARG A 160 24.66 23.81 -3.29
C ARG A 160 24.91 25.16 -3.98
N CYS A 161 24.42 26.26 -3.41
CA CYS A 161 24.56 27.61 -3.99
C CYS A 161 25.89 28.32 -3.66
N GLU A 162 26.87 27.63 -3.07
CA GLU A 162 28.15 28.26 -2.76
C GLU A 162 28.86 28.72 -4.05
N GLY A 163 29.27 29.99 -4.09
CA GLY A 163 30.02 30.57 -5.22
C GLY A 163 29.17 31.12 -6.38
N ILE A 164 27.84 31.16 -6.27
CA ILE A 164 26.94 31.79 -7.25
C ILE A 164 26.18 33.00 -6.67
N SER A 165 25.56 33.80 -7.53
CA SER A 165 24.76 34.96 -7.11
C SER A 165 23.42 34.54 -6.47
N ASP A 166 22.87 35.37 -5.58
CA ASP A 166 21.57 35.12 -4.93
C ASP A 166 20.44 34.93 -5.95
N SER A 167 20.44 35.70 -7.04
CA SER A 167 19.43 35.59 -8.10
C SER A 167 19.54 34.27 -8.86
N GLU A 168 20.76 33.81 -9.13
CA GLU A 168 21.00 32.51 -9.76
C GLU A 168 20.63 31.36 -8.82
N CYS A 169 20.99 31.45 -7.54
CA CYS A 169 20.59 30.48 -6.54
C CYS A 169 19.07 30.37 -6.44
N ALA A 170 18.36 31.49 -6.33
CA ALA A 170 16.90 31.52 -6.29
C ALA A 170 16.27 30.87 -7.54
N ALA A 171 16.82 31.15 -8.73
CA ALA A 171 16.36 30.51 -9.97
C ALA A 171 16.58 28.99 -9.97
N ARG A 172 17.74 28.50 -9.50
CA ARG A 172 18.04 27.07 -9.40
C ARG A 172 17.14 26.37 -8.37
N ILE A 173 16.82 27.01 -7.25
CA ILE A 173 15.89 26.48 -6.23
C ILE A 173 14.49 26.25 -6.83
N GLU A 174 13.94 27.25 -7.53
CA GLU A 174 12.63 27.11 -8.17
C GLU A 174 12.66 26.08 -9.30
N LEU A 175 13.77 25.97 -10.01
CA LEU A 175 13.96 24.92 -11.02
C LEU A 175 13.98 23.52 -10.41
N ALA A 176 14.67 23.33 -9.28
CA ALA A 176 14.70 22.05 -8.56
C ALA A 176 13.29 21.64 -8.09
N LYS A 177 12.53 22.57 -7.49
CA LYS A 177 11.12 22.35 -7.12
C LYS A 177 10.28 21.90 -8.31
N ARG A 178 10.40 22.59 -9.45
CA ARG A 178 9.67 22.27 -10.68
C ARG A 178 10.05 20.90 -11.24
N TYR A 179 11.34 20.60 -11.35
CA TYR A 179 11.80 19.29 -11.83
C TYR A 179 11.35 18.15 -10.92
N THR A 180 11.28 18.36 -9.60
CA THR A 180 10.71 17.36 -8.68
C THR A 180 9.22 17.13 -8.93
N ILE A 181 8.43 18.18 -9.18
CA ILE A 181 7.00 18.05 -9.51
C ILE A 181 6.83 17.27 -10.82
N ASP A 182 7.60 17.63 -11.85
CA ASP A 182 7.51 17.03 -13.18
C ASP A 182 8.00 15.57 -13.21
N ALA A 183 8.99 15.23 -12.37
CA ALA A 183 9.54 13.88 -12.25
C ALA A 183 8.57 12.88 -11.62
N GLY A 184 7.60 13.34 -10.82
CA GLY A 184 6.64 12.47 -10.15
C GLY A 184 7.34 11.42 -9.27
N PRO A 185 7.13 10.10 -9.50
CA PRO A 185 7.77 9.04 -8.73
C PRO A 185 9.31 9.01 -8.77
N TYR A 186 9.93 9.68 -9.75
CA TYR A 186 11.39 9.69 -9.95
C TYR A 186 12.09 10.93 -9.38
N SER A 187 11.48 11.58 -8.39
CA SER A 187 11.98 12.84 -7.81
C SER A 187 13.41 12.76 -7.28
N ASN A 188 13.85 11.58 -6.82
CA ASN A 188 15.22 11.35 -6.34
C ASN A 188 16.27 11.67 -7.42
N MET A 189 15.93 11.52 -8.70
CA MET A 189 16.86 11.71 -9.81
C MET A 189 17.03 13.17 -10.23
N VAL A 190 16.37 14.12 -9.54
CA VAL A 190 16.73 15.55 -9.64
C VAL A 190 18.14 15.78 -9.11
N PHE A 191 18.54 15.02 -8.09
CA PHE A 191 19.90 14.96 -7.55
C PHE A 191 20.35 13.49 -7.45
N PRO A 192 20.78 12.87 -8.56
CA PRO A 192 20.98 11.42 -8.65
C PRO A 192 22.10 10.88 -7.75
N GLU A 193 23.00 11.75 -7.31
CA GLU A 193 24.14 11.44 -6.45
C GLU A 193 23.94 11.84 -4.98
N ALA A 194 22.80 12.45 -4.64
CA ALA A 194 22.49 12.79 -3.26
C ALA A 194 22.37 11.54 -2.39
N ASP A 195 22.87 11.58 -1.16
CA ASP A 195 22.61 10.48 -0.21
C ASP A 195 21.10 10.41 0.06
N PRO A 196 20.50 9.20 0.13
CA PRO A 196 19.11 9.03 0.54
C PRO A 196 18.72 9.82 1.81
N ALA A 197 19.64 10.00 2.75
CA ALA A 197 19.40 10.77 3.97
C ALA A 197 19.14 12.27 3.70
N GLU A 198 19.67 12.85 2.61
CA GLU A 198 19.43 14.25 2.25
C GLU A 198 17.97 14.53 1.89
N TRP A 199 17.22 13.51 1.46
CA TRP A 199 15.78 13.62 1.19
C TRP A 199 14.93 13.55 2.47
N LEU A 200 15.56 13.33 3.63
CA LEU A 200 14.89 13.22 4.93
C LEU A 200 13.67 12.27 4.84
N ASN A 201 12.59 12.64 5.53
CA ASN A 201 11.27 12.01 5.50
C ASN A 201 10.31 12.70 4.51
N ALA A 202 10.82 13.36 3.47
CA ALA A 202 9.98 14.06 2.51
C ALA A 202 8.99 13.11 1.81
N ASN A 203 7.77 13.61 1.58
CA ASN A 203 6.60 12.91 1.03
C ASN A 203 6.10 11.69 1.85
N GLN A 204 6.53 11.51 3.10
CA GLN A 204 6.08 10.37 3.92
C GLN A 204 4.93 10.76 4.86
N CYS A 205 3.99 9.83 5.09
CA CYS A 205 3.04 9.95 6.19
C CYS A 205 3.73 9.51 7.50
N LEU A 206 3.87 10.40 8.48
CA LEU A 206 4.70 10.12 9.67
C LEU A 206 3.92 9.52 10.84
N ASP A 207 2.60 9.67 10.84
CA ASP A 207 1.68 9.22 11.88
C ASP A 207 0.77 8.08 11.40
N CYS A 208 0.89 7.67 10.14
CA CYS A 208 0.22 6.49 9.61
C CYS A 208 0.89 5.19 10.10
N PHE A 209 0.11 4.13 10.24
CA PHE A 209 0.61 2.78 10.51
C PHE A 209 1.18 2.16 9.25
N LYS A 210 2.47 1.75 9.27
CA LYS A 210 3.17 1.09 8.15
C LYS A 210 2.78 1.65 6.77
N PRO A 211 2.91 2.97 6.54
CA PRO A 211 2.38 3.60 5.33
C PRO A 211 3.08 3.09 4.08
N SER A 212 2.46 3.26 2.91
CA SER A 212 3.18 3.15 1.65
C SER A 212 4.17 4.29 1.43
N PHE A 213 5.29 3.98 0.76
CA PHE A 213 6.30 4.96 0.39
C PHE A 213 5.72 6.07 -0.50
N ASN A 214 6.08 7.33 -0.21
CA ASN A 214 5.57 8.51 -0.92
C ASN A 214 4.03 8.53 -0.96
N TYR A 215 3.39 8.47 0.20
CA TYR A 215 1.95 8.23 0.35
C TYR A 215 1.05 9.18 -0.47
N ARG A 216 -0.08 8.67 -0.98
CA ARG A 216 -1.09 9.43 -1.75
C ARG A 216 -2.43 9.46 -1.02
N PRO A 217 -2.73 10.49 -0.21
CA PRO A 217 -3.91 10.47 0.65
C PRO A 217 -5.25 10.33 -0.08
N LYS A 218 -5.42 10.98 -1.24
CA LYS A 218 -6.64 10.86 -2.07
C LYS A 218 -6.82 9.50 -2.75
N GLN A 219 -5.90 8.57 -2.52
CA GLN A 219 -6.00 7.17 -2.93
C GLN A 219 -6.23 6.23 -1.74
N SER A 220 -6.45 6.76 -0.53
CA SER A 220 -6.70 5.94 0.65
C SER A 220 -8.11 5.34 0.67
N ALA A 221 -8.29 4.29 1.45
CA ALA A 221 -9.59 3.66 1.65
C ALA A 221 -10.60 4.60 2.31
N GLN A 222 -10.18 5.34 3.34
CA GLN A 222 -11.04 6.31 4.02
C GLN A 222 -11.52 7.41 3.07
N TYR A 223 -10.65 7.91 2.17
CA TYR A 223 -11.05 8.89 1.16
C TYR A 223 -12.07 8.31 0.18
N ALA A 224 -11.84 7.08 -0.31
CA ALA A 224 -12.78 6.40 -1.21
C ALA A 224 -14.18 6.25 -0.60
N LEU A 225 -14.26 5.92 0.69
CA LEU A 225 -15.53 5.75 1.39
C LEU A 225 -16.24 7.07 1.71
N ALA A 226 -15.50 8.20 1.78
CA ALA A 226 -16.06 9.50 2.08
C ALA A 226 -16.65 10.21 0.85
N ILE A 227 -16.07 10.03 -0.34
CA ILE A 227 -16.50 10.74 -1.54
C ILE A 227 -17.82 10.21 -2.12
N THR A 228 -18.54 11.08 -2.84
CA THR A 228 -19.78 10.73 -3.56
C THR A 228 -19.76 11.37 -4.95
N ASN A 229 -20.17 10.61 -5.97
CA ASN A 229 -20.43 11.18 -7.29
C ASN A 229 -21.88 11.69 -7.37
N PHE A 230 -22.05 12.96 -7.71
CA PHE A 230 -23.32 13.68 -7.80
C PHE A 230 -23.81 13.92 -9.24
N ASP A 231 -23.07 13.44 -10.26
CA ASP A 231 -23.37 13.69 -11.67
C ASP A 231 -24.48 12.75 -12.21
N GLU A 232 -24.85 11.71 -11.45
CA GLU A 232 -25.92 10.77 -11.78
C GLU A 232 -27.23 11.08 -11.03
N ILE A 233 -28.38 10.63 -11.57
CA ILE A 233 -29.71 10.77 -10.93
C ILE A 233 -29.73 10.11 -9.54
N LYS A 234 -28.91 9.08 -9.33
CA LYS A 234 -28.62 8.50 -8.02
C LYS A 234 -27.15 8.73 -7.71
N SER A 235 -26.88 9.25 -6.52
CA SER A 235 -25.52 9.38 -6.02
C SER A 235 -24.81 8.03 -6.03
N ASN A 236 -23.63 7.95 -6.62
CA ASN A 236 -22.81 6.74 -6.66
C ASN A 236 -21.67 6.83 -5.61
N ARG A 237 -21.40 5.73 -4.91
CA ARG A 237 -20.43 5.64 -3.82
C ARG A 237 -19.70 4.30 -3.86
N TYR A 238 -18.43 4.31 -3.44
CA TYR A 238 -17.71 3.07 -3.23
C TYR A 238 -18.26 2.30 -2.02
N LYS A 239 -18.49 1.00 -2.22
CA LYS A 239 -18.99 0.08 -1.18
C LYS A 239 -18.05 -1.11 -0.96
N PHE A 240 -16.77 -0.80 -0.80
CA PHE A 240 -15.71 -1.79 -0.66
C PHE A 240 -15.80 -2.57 0.66
N GLY A 241 -15.59 -3.88 0.59
CA GLY A 241 -15.07 -4.68 1.70
C GLY A 241 -13.55 -4.57 1.76
N PHE A 242 -12.97 -4.80 2.93
CA PHE A 242 -11.52 -4.70 3.13
C PHE A 242 -10.86 -6.08 3.11
N ILE A 243 -9.75 -6.14 2.39
CA ILE A 243 -8.81 -7.26 2.45
C ILE A 243 -7.39 -6.74 2.63
N ALA A 244 -6.49 -7.65 2.97
CA ALA A 244 -5.05 -7.43 2.93
C ALA A 244 -4.40 -8.59 2.18
N SER A 245 -3.20 -8.38 1.65
CA SER A 245 -2.48 -9.44 0.94
C SER A 245 -0.99 -9.36 1.20
N THR A 246 -0.25 -10.42 0.91
CA THR A 246 1.21 -10.43 1.09
C THR A 246 1.87 -9.48 0.09
N ASP A 247 1.47 -9.53 -1.18
CA ASP A 247 1.98 -8.73 -2.30
C ASP A 247 3.49 -8.38 -2.20
N ASP A 248 4.32 -9.38 -1.87
CA ASP A 248 5.76 -9.19 -1.69
C ASP A 248 6.57 -9.52 -2.95
N HIS A 249 5.90 -9.85 -4.05
CA HIS A 249 6.50 -10.20 -5.35
C HIS A 249 7.51 -11.35 -5.31
N THR A 250 7.55 -12.13 -4.22
CA THR A 250 8.51 -13.24 -4.05
C THR A 250 7.90 -14.61 -4.37
N ALA A 251 6.59 -14.66 -4.64
CA ALA A 251 5.78 -15.89 -4.75
C ALA A 251 5.82 -16.77 -3.48
N ARG A 252 6.20 -16.22 -2.33
CA ARG A 252 6.16 -16.93 -1.04
C ARG A 252 4.77 -16.83 -0.42
N PRO A 253 4.24 -17.94 0.12
CA PRO A 253 2.91 -17.93 0.70
C PRO A 253 2.93 -17.31 2.11
N GLY A 254 2.37 -16.11 2.26
CA GLY A 254 1.95 -15.52 3.54
C GLY A 254 3.08 -15.30 4.55
N THR A 255 3.95 -14.31 4.33
CA THR A 255 5.18 -14.08 5.11
C THR A 255 5.01 -13.25 6.39
N GLY A 256 3.81 -12.71 6.67
CA GLY A 256 3.57 -11.78 7.79
C GLY A 256 3.38 -12.38 9.19
N TYR A 257 3.40 -13.71 9.35
CA TYR A 257 3.16 -14.34 10.66
C TYR A 257 4.37 -14.34 11.60
N LYS A 258 5.59 -14.14 11.08
CA LYS A 258 6.87 -14.01 11.81
C LYS A 258 7.67 -12.87 11.19
N GLN A 259 8.62 -12.32 11.94
CA GLN A 259 9.38 -11.13 11.56
C GLN A 259 10.87 -11.46 11.57
N TYR A 260 11.39 -11.92 10.44
CA TYR A 260 12.73 -12.47 10.25
C TYR A 260 13.12 -12.43 8.77
N GLU A 261 14.42 -12.53 8.45
CA GLU A 261 14.91 -12.68 7.08
C GLU A 261 14.27 -11.64 6.13
N ARG A 262 14.37 -10.35 6.48
CA ARG A 262 13.73 -9.20 5.82
C ARG A 262 13.76 -9.27 4.30
N ARG A 263 14.89 -9.64 3.71
CA ARG A 263 15.09 -9.70 2.25
C ARG A 263 14.45 -10.90 1.56
N LYS A 264 13.96 -11.87 2.34
CA LYS A 264 13.19 -13.02 1.84
C LYS A 264 11.71 -12.90 2.19
N MET A 265 11.38 -12.28 3.33
CA MET A 265 10.00 -12.09 3.76
C MET A 265 9.36 -10.82 3.21
N THR A 266 10.14 -9.93 2.57
CA THR A 266 9.67 -8.71 1.93
C THR A 266 10.31 -8.57 0.54
N PHE A 267 9.87 -7.60 -0.26
CA PHE A 267 10.54 -7.23 -1.51
C PHE A 267 11.76 -6.30 -1.33
N ALA A 268 12.27 -6.11 -0.11
CA ALA A 268 13.45 -5.28 0.12
C ALA A 268 14.65 -5.81 -0.70
N ALA A 269 15.06 -5.04 -1.69
CA ALA A 269 16.09 -5.42 -2.67
C ALA A 269 17.17 -4.33 -2.77
N GLY A 270 18.38 -4.76 -3.14
CA GLY A 270 19.51 -3.86 -3.28
C GLY A 270 20.82 -4.61 -3.48
N VAL A 271 21.85 -3.87 -3.89
CA VAL A 271 23.15 -4.41 -4.28
C VAL A 271 23.85 -5.05 -3.08
N ARG A 272 24.49 -6.20 -3.30
CA ARG A 272 25.02 -7.06 -2.22
C ARG A 272 26.41 -6.64 -1.72
N SER A 273 27.10 -5.75 -2.41
CA SER A 273 28.39 -5.22 -1.96
C SER A 273 28.70 -3.92 -2.68
N SER A 274 29.67 -3.19 -2.16
CA SER A 274 30.19 -1.95 -2.77
C SER A 274 30.71 -2.15 -4.19
N TRP A 275 31.13 -3.37 -4.54
CA TRP A 275 31.56 -3.72 -5.89
C TRP A 275 30.44 -3.56 -6.93
N PHE A 276 29.19 -3.74 -6.53
CA PHE A 276 28.01 -3.61 -7.39
C PHE A 276 27.28 -2.28 -7.20
N ASP A 277 27.85 -1.33 -6.43
CA ASP A 277 27.22 -0.03 -6.18
C ASP A 277 27.35 0.85 -7.43
N TYR A 278 26.25 1.00 -8.16
CA TYR A 278 26.19 1.84 -9.35
C TYR A 278 25.77 3.25 -8.95
N LEU A 279 26.71 4.20 -8.98
CA LEU A 279 26.45 5.59 -8.70
C LEU A 279 26.08 6.32 -10.00
N TYR A 280 24.88 6.88 -10.05
CA TYR A 280 24.47 7.81 -11.10
C TYR A 280 25.07 9.18 -10.78
N LYS A 281 26.07 9.60 -11.55
CA LYS A 281 26.69 10.91 -11.38
C LYS A 281 25.89 11.96 -12.13
N ALA A 282 25.67 13.10 -11.49
CA ALA A 282 25.13 14.28 -12.17
C ALA A 282 26.15 14.82 -13.17
N GLU A 283 25.66 15.48 -14.23
CA GLU A 283 26.53 16.24 -15.14
C GLU A 283 27.16 17.44 -14.42
N ASP A 284 26.37 18.13 -13.60
CA ASP A 284 26.81 19.17 -12.66
C ASP A 284 26.16 18.93 -11.28
N PRO A 285 26.94 18.55 -10.26
CA PRO A 285 26.46 18.38 -8.88
C PRO A 285 25.72 19.60 -8.29
N ASN A 286 26.00 20.79 -8.80
CA ASN A 286 25.43 22.05 -8.34
C ASN A 286 24.23 22.50 -9.19
N PHE A 287 23.72 21.65 -10.08
CA PHE A 287 22.58 21.97 -10.94
C PHE A 287 21.54 20.84 -10.91
N PRO A 288 20.24 21.15 -10.74
CA PRO A 288 19.20 20.12 -10.70
C PRO A 288 19.02 19.51 -12.09
N MET A 289 18.91 18.19 -12.17
CA MET A 289 18.64 17.48 -13.42
C MET A 289 17.14 17.30 -13.65
N GLN A 290 16.68 17.34 -14.90
CA GLN A 290 15.32 16.98 -15.25
C GLN A 290 15.23 15.46 -15.48
N PRO A 291 14.56 14.69 -14.62
CA PRO A 291 14.47 13.24 -14.78
C PRO A 291 13.57 12.87 -15.97
N SER A 292 13.87 11.75 -16.63
CA SER A 292 12.98 11.20 -17.65
C SER A 292 11.81 10.48 -16.99
N THR A 293 10.59 10.78 -17.44
CA THR A 293 9.38 10.09 -16.97
C THR A 293 9.12 8.76 -17.71
N ILE A 294 9.91 8.47 -18.75
CA ILE A 294 9.85 7.19 -19.47
C ILE A 294 10.42 6.08 -18.58
N ALA A 295 9.63 5.05 -18.32
CA ALA A 295 10.02 3.90 -17.52
C ALA A 295 11.32 3.25 -18.04
N GLY A 296 12.27 3.00 -17.13
CA GLY A 296 13.58 2.40 -17.44
C GLY A 296 14.68 3.40 -17.79
N ASN A 297 14.35 4.64 -18.14
CA ASN A 297 15.34 5.70 -18.35
C ASN A 297 15.81 6.35 -17.04
N THR A 298 15.15 6.06 -15.93
CA THR A 298 15.36 6.72 -14.64
C THR A 298 15.12 5.73 -13.51
N GLN A 299 15.88 5.87 -12.42
CA GLN A 299 15.86 4.92 -11.31
C GLN A 299 14.89 5.35 -10.21
N PRO A 300 14.08 4.43 -9.68
CA PRO A 300 13.28 4.70 -8.49
C PRO A 300 14.17 4.88 -7.25
N ASP A 301 13.61 5.53 -6.23
CA ASP A 301 14.24 5.74 -4.92
C ASP A 301 14.29 4.43 -4.10
N SER A 302 15.07 3.47 -4.58
CA SER A 302 15.09 2.09 -4.07
C SER A 302 15.60 1.98 -2.63
N GLU A 303 16.54 2.84 -2.23
CA GLU A 303 17.11 2.81 -0.88
C GLU A 303 16.11 3.31 0.17
N ARG A 304 15.38 4.40 -0.10
CA ARG A 304 14.34 4.88 0.83
C ARG A 304 13.12 3.99 0.79
N ASN A 305 12.68 3.55 -0.39
CA ASN A 305 11.53 2.64 -0.54
C ASN A 305 11.72 1.31 0.22
N SER A 306 12.96 0.83 0.39
CA SER A 306 13.26 -0.40 1.15
C SER A 306 12.88 -0.31 2.64
N SER A 307 12.80 0.89 3.22
CA SER A 307 12.26 1.12 4.57
C SER A 307 10.74 0.92 4.65
N PHE A 308 10.04 0.80 3.52
CA PHE A 308 8.58 0.66 3.40
C PHE A 308 8.19 -0.67 2.75
N SER A 309 9.12 -1.64 2.74
CA SER A 309 8.85 -3.02 2.35
C SER A 309 8.44 -3.83 3.57
N TYR A 310 7.23 -4.36 3.57
CA TYR A 310 6.70 -5.14 4.69
C TYR A 310 6.53 -6.61 4.27
N PRO A 311 6.40 -7.52 5.25
CA PRO A 311 5.94 -8.88 4.96
C PRO A 311 4.51 -8.98 4.42
N GLY A 312 3.81 -7.86 4.32
CA GLY A 312 2.45 -7.76 3.86
C GLY A 312 1.41 -8.31 4.83
N GLY A 313 0.17 -8.22 4.38
CA GLY A 313 -1.00 -8.64 5.14
C GLY A 313 -1.55 -10.00 4.74
N ILE A 314 -2.64 -10.38 5.38
CA ILE A 314 -3.37 -11.61 5.10
C ILE A 314 -4.87 -11.30 5.05
N VAL A 315 -5.55 -11.88 4.06
CA VAL A 315 -7.01 -11.87 3.96
C VAL A 315 -7.59 -12.94 4.89
N ALA A 316 -8.64 -12.56 5.61
CA ALA A 316 -9.47 -13.47 6.36
C ALA A 316 -10.93 -13.36 5.88
N VAL A 317 -11.63 -14.50 5.87
CA VAL A 317 -13.02 -14.59 5.40
C VAL A 317 -13.88 -15.33 6.41
N HIS A 318 -15.10 -14.84 6.64
CA HIS A 318 -16.12 -15.53 7.41
C HIS A 318 -16.98 -16.38 6.46
N ALA A 319 -16.51 -17.61 6.24
CA ALA A 319 -17.14 -18.58 5.34
C ALA A 319 -17.81 -19.72 6.12
N ARG A 320 -18.86 -20.32 5.52
CA ARG A 320 -19.62 -21.43 6.13
C ARG A 320 -18.79 -22.71 6.27
N SER A 321 -17.85 -22.93 5.34
CA SER A 321 -16.91 -24.03 5.36
C SER A 321 -15.58 -23.63 4.70
N ARG A 322 -14.66 -24.60 4.58
CA ARG A 322 -13.38 -24.42 3.86
C ARG A 322 -13.49 -24.76 2.37
N SER A 323 -14.69 -24.93 1.83
CA SER A 323 -14.91 -25.17 0.40
C SER A 323 -14.54 -23.92 -0.41
N LYS A 324 -14.13 -24.10 -1.66
CA LYS A 324 -13.83 -22.97 -2.56
C LYS A 324 -15.05 -22.09 -2.77
N ASP A 325 -16.22 -22.70 -2.92
CA ASP A 325 -17.48 -22.00 -3.18
C ASP A 325 -17.91 -21.14 -1.98
N ASP A 326 -17.81 -21.65 -0.75
CA ASP A 326 -18.16 -20.86 0.45
C ASP A 326 -17.15 -19.72 0.71
N ILE A 327 -15.87 -19.92 0.38
CA ILE A 327 -14.85 -18.86 0.46
C ILE A 327 -15.11 -17.78 -0.59
N TRP A 328 -15.40 -18.19 -1.83
CA TRP A 328 -15.72 -17.28 -2.92
C TRP A 328 -16.99 -16.48 -2.62
N GLU A 329 -18.04 -17.13 -2.11
CA GLU A 329 -19.27 -16.44 -1.70
C GLU A 329 -19.01 -15.47 -0.55
N ALA A 330 -18.18 -15.81 0.43
CA ALA A 330 -17.81 -14.88 1.50
C ALA A 330 -17.05 -13.64 0.98
N LEU A 331 -16.18 -13.81 -0.02
CA LEU A 331 -15.51 -12.70 -0.72
C LEU A 331 -16.53 -11.82 -1.46
N LYS A 332 -17.44 -12.42 -2.24
CA LYS A 332 -18.50 -11.71 -2.97
C LYS A 332 -19.42 -10.91 -2.03
N ALA A 333 -19.72 -11.50 -0.88
CA ALA A 333 -20.53 -10.88 0.15
C ALA A 333 -19.76 -9.91 1.07
N LYS A 334 -18.47 -9.67 0.81
CA LYS A 334 -17.61 -8.76 1.59
C LYS A 334 -17.50 -9.12 3.08
N ARG A 335 -17.74 -10.39 3.44
CA ARG A 335 -17.57 -10.89 4.82
C ARG A 335 -16.11 -11.19 5.10
N THR A 336 -15.28 -10.17 4.90
CA THR A 336 -13.83 -10.26 4.90
C THR A 336 -13.24 -9.25 5.87
N TYR A 337 -12.02 -9.50 6.29
CA TYR A 337 -11.23 -8.53 7.01
C TYR A 337 -9.75 -8.72 6.65
N GLY A 338 -8.96 -7.66 6.74
CA GLY A 338 -7.52 -7.69 6.50
C GLY A 338 -6.75 -7.71 7.82
N THR A 339 -5.58 -8.35 7.85
CA THR A 339 -4.60 -8.18 8.93
C THR A 339 -3.27 -7.70 8.38
N SER A 340 -2.47 -7.02 9.20
CA SER A 340 -1.14 -6.50 8.82
C SER A 340 -0.03 -7.56 8.79
N GLY A 341 -0.41 -8.85 8.80
CA GLY A 341 0.49 -9.99 8.77
C GLY A 341 0.13 -11.03 9.84
N PRO A 342 0.09 -10.66 11.14
CA PRO A 342 -0.31 -11.58 12.19
C PRO A 342 -1.75 -12.09 12.01
N ARG A 343 -2.00 -13.35 12.37
CA ARG A 343 -3.33 -13.99 12.26
C ARG A 343 -4.26 -13.59 13.41
N ILE A 344 -4.57 -12.30 13.50
CA ILE A 344 -5.53 -11.72 14.44
C ILE A 344 -6.95 -12.16 14.03
N LEU A 345 -7.78 -12.47 15.02
CA LEU A 345 -9.19 -12.80 14.82
C LEU A 345 -10.05 -11.56 15.05
N LEU A 346 -11.01 -11.31 14.15
CA LEU A 346 -11.90 -10.16 14.21
C LEU A 346 -13.32 -10.52 13.78
N TRP A 347 -14.28 -10.15 14.62
CA TRP A 347 -15.71 -10.21 14.35
C TRP A 347 -16.31 -8.82 14.57
N PHE A 348 -17.16 -8.38 13.66
CA PHE A 348 -17.85 -7.10 13.72
C PHE A 348 -19.24 -7.27 13.13
N GLU A 349 -20.25 -6.89 13.91
CA GLU A 349 -21.65 -7.07 13.57
C GLU A 349 -22.52 -5.94 14.14
N LEU A 350 -23.59 -5.60 13.44
CA LEU A 350 -24.68 -4.75 13.89
C LEU A 350 -25.76 -5.64 14.52
N ILE A 351 -26.20 -5.34 15.74
CA ILE A 351 -27.00 -6.27 16.56
C ILE A 351 -28.44 -5.85 16.82
N ASN A 352 -28.85 -4.63 16.43
CA ASN A 352 -30.22 -4.12 16.63
C ASN A 352 -31.02 -3.99 15.32
N ASN A 353 -30.72 -4.82 14.31
CA ASN A 353 -31.54 -4.89 13.11
C ASN A 353 -32.73 -5.86 13.33
N ALA A 354 -33.88 -5.55 12.71
CA ALA A 354 -35.10 -6.36 12.81
C ALA A 354 -34.92 -7.80 12.29
N GLU A 355 -34.02 -8.02 11.34
CA GLU A 355 -33.71 -9.31 10.74
C GLU A 355 -32.64 -10.10 11.52
N GLY A 356 -32.13 -9.54 12.62
CA GLY A 356 -31.11 -10.15 13.48
C GLY A 356 -29.74 -9.49 13.34
N SER A 357 -28.68 -10.25 13.62
CA SER A 357 -27.31 -9.73 13.55
C SER A 357 -26.83 -9.62 12.10
N ILE A 358 -26.33 -8.45 11.73
CA ILE A 358 -25.84 -8.15 10.38
C ILE A 358 -24.31 -8.10 10.39
N PRO A 359 -23.62 -8.92 9.58
CA PRO A 359 -22.16 -9.00 9.60
C PRO A 359 -21.49 -7.83 8.87
N MET A 360 -20.19 -7.63 9.14
CA MET A 360 -19.30 -6.79 8.33
C MET A 360 -19.44 -7.06 6.83
N GLY A 361 -19.32 -6.00 6.00
CA GLY A 361 -19.50 -6.06 4.55
C GLY A 361 -20.92 -5.74 4.07
N SER A 362 -21.88 -5.73 4.99
CA SER A 362 -23.31 -5.55 4.67
C SER A 362 -23.72 -4.08 4.58
N GLU A 363 -24.86 -3.85 3.95
CA GLU A 363 -25.54 -2.56 3.86
C GLU A 363 -26.94 -2.68 4.45
N VAL A 364 -27.33 -1.69 5.26
CA VAL A 364 -28.63 -1.64 5.93
C VAL A 364 -29.22 -0.25 5.86
N THR A 365 -30.55 -0.16 5.92
CA THR A 365 -31.27 1.11 6.10
C THR A 365 -31.91 1.11 7.47
N MET A 366 -31.71 2.17 8.25
CA MET A 366 -32.31 2.28 9.59
C MET A 366 -32.50 3.72 10.04
N ILE A 367 -33.47 3.92 10.94
CA ILE A 367 -33.79 5.21 11.56
C ILE A 367 -33.13 5.30 12.93
N GLU A 368 -33.23 4.23 13.71
CA GLU A 368 -32.69 4.12 15.07
C GLU A 368 -31.16 4.16 15.08
N SER A 369 -30.59 4.55 16.22
CA SER A 369 -29.15 4.53 16.45
C SER A 369 -28.59 3.11 16.26
N PRO A 370 -27.59 2.90 15.40
CA PRO A 370 -27.02 1.57 15.18
C PRO A 370 -26.23 1.13 16.42
N ILE A 371 -26.44 -0.12 16.84
CA ILE A 371 -25.73 -0.76 17.95
C ILE A 371 -24.88 -1.89 17.38
N PHE A 372 -23.59 -1.87 17.67
CA PHE A 372 -22.63 -2.83 17.15
C PHE A 372 -21.95 -3.63 18.25
N ARG A 373 -21.52 -4.84 17.90
CA ARG A 373 -20.65 -5.69 18.71
C ARG A 373 -19.35 -5.99 17.97
N VAL A 374 -18.24 -5.93 18.69
CA VAL A 374 -16.92 -6.34 18.19
C VAL A 374 -16.38 -7.45 19.08
N LYS A 375 -15.78 -8.48 18.47
CA LYS A 375 -14.97 -9.48 19.17
C LYS A 375 -13.62 -9.60 18.50
N ALA A 376 -12.55 -9.57 19.29
CA ALA A 376 -11.18 -9.68 18.78
C ALA A 376 -10.31 -10.56 19.67
N ALA A 377 -9.35 -11.25 19.04
CA ALA A 377 -8.30 -11.99 19.71
C ALA A 377 -6.99 -11.83 18.94
N GLY A 378 -5.88 -11.55 19.63
CA GLY A 378 -4.58 -11.41 18.98
C GLY A 378 -4.11 -12.72 18.36
N SER A 379 -3.06 -12.64 17.53
CA SER A 379 -2.47 -13.81 16.90
C SER A 379 -1.82 -14.73 17.95
N PHE A 380 -1.67 -16.00 17.59
CA PHE A 380 -0.87 -16.93 18.40
C PHE A 380 0.60 -16.48 18.48
N ILE A 381 1.19 -16.60 19.66
CA ILE A 381 2.62 -16.44 19.86
C ILE A 381 3.32 -17.55 19.08
N GLN A 382 4.33 -17.20 18.29
CA GLN A 382 5.02 -18.16 17.44
C GLN A 382 6.18 -18.81 18.18
N LYS A 383 6.27 -20.15 18.11
CA LYS A 383 7.44 -20.93 18.50
C LYS A 383 8.53 -20.82 17.42
N PRO A 384 9.82 -20.93 17.77
CA PRO A 384 10.91 -21.03 16.79
C PRO A 384 10.74 -22.24 15.85
N GLY A 385 11.33 -22.15 14.67
CA GLY A 385 11.37 -23.26 13.71
C GLY A 385 10.03 -23.58 13.04
N CYS A 386 9.88 -24.84 12.65
CA CYS A 386 8.69 -25.38 11.99
C CYS A 386 8.03 -26.49 12.81
N PRO A 387 6.71 -26.72 12.65
CA PRO A 387 6.04 -27.88 13.24
C PRO A 387 6.69 -29.20 12.78
N GLU A 388 6.67 -30.22 13.64
CA GLU A 388 7.25 -31.53 13.37
C GLU A 388 6.72 -32.16 12.07
N ASP A 389 5.42 -32.01 11.81
CA ASP A 389 4.79 -32.48 10.58
C ASP A 389 5.34 -31.79 9.31
N THR A 390 5.80 -30.54 9.41
CA THR A 390 6.46 -29.90 8.26
C THR A 390 7.86 -30.50 8.02
N LEU A 391 8.58 -30.79 9.10
CA LEU A 391 9.95 -31.34 9.04
C LEU A 391 9.96 -32.82 8.62
N SER A 392 8.88 -33.57 8.88
CA SER A 392 8.74 -34.96 8.44
C SER A 392 8.36 -35.08 6.96
N ASN A 393 7.63 -34.11 6.41
CA ASN A 393 7.12 -34.14 5.03
C ASN A 393 8.00 -33.41 4.01
N LEU A 394 8.87 -32.49 4.43
CA LEU A 394 9.73 -31.70 3.53
C LEU A 394 11.21 -31.88 3.89
N SER A 395 12.07 -31.91 2.86
CA SER A 395 13.52 -31.89 3.07
C SER A 395 13.97 -30.57 3.70
N SER A 396 15.08 -30.59 4.44
CA SER A 396 15.66 -29.37 5.04
C SER A 396 15.97 -28.29 4.01
N GLU A 397 16.40 -28.67 2.81
CA GLU A 397 16.61 -27.74 1.69
C GLU A 397 15.30 -27.07 1.26
N ARG A 398 14.21 -27.84 1.15
CA ARG A 398 12.90 -27.30 0.76
C ARG A 398 12.33 -26.37 1.83
N VAL A 399 12.46 -26.74 3.11
CA VAL A 399 12.07 -25.89 4.25
C VAL A 399 12.87 -24.59 4.24
N ASN A 400 14.19 -24.67 4.10
CA ASN A 400 15.05 -23.48 4.03
C ASN A 400 14.70 -22.59 2.82
N TYR A 401 14.42 -23.20 1.66
CA TYR A 401 14.02 -22.45 0.47
C TYR A 401 12.67 -21.74 0.66
N LEU A 402 11.65 -22.41 1.21
CA LEU A 402 10.29 -21.88 1.33
C LEU A 402 10.10 -20.87 2.46
N CYS A 403 10.76 -21.08 3.59
CA CYS A 403 10.50 -20.30 4.79
C CYS A 403 11.76 -20.03 5.64
N SER A 404 12.97 -20.32 5.13
CA SER A 404 14.24 -20.14 5.85
C SER A 404 14.27 -20.77 7.24
N GLY A 405 13.66 -21.95 7.37
CA GLY A 405 13.62 -22.70 8.63
C GLY A 405 12.52 -22.26 9.60
N GLU A 406 11.72 -21.24 9.27
CA GLU A 406 10.71 -20.66 10.17
C GLU A 406 9.31 -20.73 9.56
N CYS A 407 8.48 -21.66 10.03
CA CYS A 407 7.11 -21.84 9.53
C CYS A 407 6.10 -21.17 10.45
N TYR A 408 4.83 -21.12 10.02
CA TYR A 408 3.74 -20.84 10.96
C TYR A 408 3.72 -21.96 12.02
N HIS A 409 4.16 -21.63 13.23
CA HIS A 409 4.39 -22.57 14.32
C HIS A 409 3.75 -22.00 15.60
N PRO A 410 2.42 -22.01 15.70
CA PRO A 410 1.72 -21.38 16.81
C PRO A 410 1.96 -22.13 18.12
N SER A 411 2.04 -21.39 19.22
CA SER A 411 1.82 -21.91 20.57
C SER A 411 0.32 -21.94 20.91
N ASP A 412 0.02 -22.33 22.15
CA ASP A 412 -1.34 -22.30 22.69
C ASP A 412 -1.70 -20.93 23.33
N GLU A 413 -0.77 -19.97 23.29
CA GLU A 413 -0.93 -18.63 23.85
C GLU A 413 -1.12 -17.59 22.74
N ARG A 414 -1.88 -16.54 23.03
CA ARG A 414 -2.12 -15.42 22.12
C ARG A 414 -1.53 -14.13 22.66
N HIS A 415 -1.11 -13.26 21.75
CA HIS A 415 -0.88 -11.86 22.10
C HIS A 415 -2.21 -11.21 22.51
N ALA A 416 -2.16 -10.30 23.48
CA ALA A 416 -3.34 -9.54 23.88
C ALA A 416 -3.69 -8.47 22.85
N ILE A 417 -4.98 -8.18 22.70
CA ILE A 417 -5.47 -6.96 22.05
C ILE A 417 -5.28 -5.81 23.05
N LYS A 418 -4.58 -4.75 22.63
CA LYS A 418 -4.40 -3.53 23.42
C LYS A 418 -5.67 -2.69 23.41
N GLN A 419 -6.23 -2.44 22.23
CA GLN A 419 -7.43 -1.63 22.08
C GLN A 419 -8.21 -2.00 20.81
N ILE A 420 -9.49 -1.64 20.81
CA ILE A 420 -10.34 -1.62 19.61
C ILE A 420 -10.65 -0.16 19.30
N GLU A 421 -10.42 0.23 18.05
CA GLU A 421 -10.79 1.54 17.53
C GLU A 421 -11.96 1.39 16.57
N VAL A 422 -12.94 2.29 16.69
CA VAL A 422 -14.06 2.40 15.77
C VAL A 422 -13.80 3.60 14.87
N ILE A 423 -13.92 3.39 13.57
CA ILE A 423 -13.85 4.44 12.57
C ILE A 423 -15.26 4.70 12.07
N LYS A 424 -15.62 5.98 11.98
CA LYS A 424 -16.88 6.45 11.40
C LYS A 424 -16.56 7.34 10.21
N ILE A 425 -17.19 7.07 9.07
CA ILE A 425 -17.11 7.93 7.89
C ILE A 425 -18.51 8.34 7.49
N THR A 426 -18.75 9.62 7.25
CA THR A 426 -20.01 10.16 6.76
C THR A 426 -19.85 10.56 5.29
N PRO A 427 -20.39 9.83 4.31
CA PRO A 427 -20.19 10.16 2.91
C PRO A 427 -20.72 11.55 2.55
N GLN A 428 -20.10 12.20 1.56
CA GLN A 428 -20.53 13.51 1.09
C GLN A 428 -22.03 13.54 0.74
N GLU A 429 -22.71 14.61 1.14
CA GLU A 429 -24.12 14.89 0.82
C GLU A 429 -24.27 15.92 -0.30
N TYR A 430 -23.24 16.73 -0.53
CA TYR A 430 -23.22 17.71 -1.60
C TYR A 430 -21.81 17.90 -2.19
N LYS A 431 -21.76 18.38 -3.44
CA LYS A 431 -20.51 18.64 -4.15
C LYS A 431 -19.68 19.70 -3.43
N GLY A 432 -18.44 19.36 -3.11
CA GLY A 432 -17.50 20.25 -2.45
C GLY A 432 -17.55 20.24 -0.91
N GLU A 433 -18.36 19.36 -0.30
CA GLU A 433 -18.30 19.14 1.15
C GLU A 433 -16.87 18.71 1.58
N PRO A 434 -16.24 19.37 2.57
CA PRO A 434 -14.86 19.07 2.96
C PRO A 434 -14.69 17.65 3.52
N VAL A 435 -13.96 16.80 2.79
CA VAL A 435 -13.75 15.38 3.17
C VAL A 435 -13.06 15.20 4.52
N ASN A 436 -12.20 16.15 4.93
CA ASN A 436 -11.49 16.06 6.21
C ASN A 436 -12.43 16.03 7.43
N GLU A 437 -13.61 16.66 7.32
CA GLU A 437 -14.61 16.71 8.41
C GLU A 437 -15.50 15.46 8.44
N LEU A 438 -15.42 14.64 7.39
CA LEU A 438 -16.26 13.46 7.18
C LEU A 438 -15.60 12.14 7.64
N ILE A 439 -14.30 12.17 7.90
CA ILE A 439 -13.52 10.99 8.28
C ILE A 439 -13.15 11.12 9.76
N HIS A 440 -13.82 10.34 10.60
CA HIS A 440 -13.52 10.27 12.04
C HIS A 440 -12.60 9.07 12.31
N ASP A 441 -11.30 9.25 12.01
CA ASP A 441 -10.25 8.25 12.24
C ASP A 441 -9.98 8.12 13.76
N SER A 442 -10.32 6.96 14.31
CA SER A 442 -10.49 6.66 15.75
C SER A 442 -11.62 7.44 16.45
N TRP A 443 -12.83 7.45 15.88
CA TRP A 443 -14.04 8.01 16.50
C TRP A 443 -14.32 7.52 17.94
N LYS A 444 -14.13 6.22 18.20
CA LYS A 444 -14.18 5.65 19.56
C LYS A 444 -13.01 4.71 19.79
N VAL A 445 -12.49 4.68 21.01
CA VAL A 445 -11.39 3.80 21.42
C VAL A 445 -11.78 3.07 22.70
N PHE A 446 -11.61 1.76 22.71
CA PHE A 446 -11.90 0.89 23.84
C PHE A 446 -10.63 0.16 24.26
N ASP A 447 -10.25 0.31 25.54
CA ASP A 447 -9.13 -0.44 26.10
C ASP A 447 -9.50 -1.92 26.29
N CYS A 448 -8.59 -2.80 25.87
CA CYS A 448 -8.72 -4.25 25.92
C CYS A 448 -7.60 -4.91 26.75
N SER A 449 -6.77 -4.10 27.43
CA SER A 449 -5.50 -4.54 28.01
C SER A 449 -5.59 -5.62 29.09
N GLU A 450 -6.77 -5.82 29.67
CA GLU A 450 -7.04 -6.74 30.80
C GLU A 450 -7.44 -8.17 30.37
N GLY A 451 -7.69 -8.42 29.07
CA GLY A 451 -8.21 -9.70 28.58
C GLY A 451 -7.36 -10.37 27.47
N GLN A 452 -7.42 -11.71 27.39
CA GLN A 452 -6.92 -12.44 26.21
C GLN A 452 -7.83 -12.28 24.99
N PHE A 453 -9.12 -12.08 25.24
CA PHE A 453 -10.17 -11.81 24.25
C PHE A 453 -10.78 -10.46 24.59
N CYS A 454 -11.08 -9.65 23.58
CA CYS A 454 -11.77 -8.38 23.78
C CYS A 454 -13.14 -8.44 23.12
N GLU A 455 -14.18 -8.14 23.89
CA GLU A 455 -15.56 -8.00 23.40
C GLU A 455 -16.11 -6.67 23.88
N ILE A 456 -16.55 -5.83 22.94
CA ILE A 456 -17.12 -4.51 23.23
C ILE A 456 -18.44 -4.34 22.48
N THR A 457 -19.28 -3.44 22.97
CA THR A 457 -20.51 -3.00 22.32
C THR A 457 -20.53 -1.48 22.31
N PHE A 458 -20.96 -0.88 21.21
CA PHE A 458 -21.06 0.58 21.08
C PHE A 458 -22.27 0.98 20.24
N THR A 459 -22.73 2.21 20.46
CA THR A 459 -23.86 2.82 19.74
C THR A 459 -23.42 4.14 19.10
N ASP A 460 -23.95 4.51 17.94
CA ASP A 460 -23.90 5.89 17.45
C ASP A 460 -25.15 6.68 17.87
N GLU A 461 -25.07 7.34 19.02
CA GLU A 461 -26.18 8.14 19.57
C GLU A 461 -26.49 9.39 18.73
N GLU A 462 -25.55 9.83 17.89
CA GLU A 462 -25.68 11.03 17.05
C GLU A 462 -25.93 10.67 15.57
N PHE A 463 -26.46 9.46 15.32
CA PHE A 463 -26.71 8.96 13.97
C PHE A 463 -27.79 9.79 13.24
N SER A 464 -27.32 10.70 12.40
CA SER A 464 -28.14 11.73 11.74
C SER A 464 -28.10 11.66 10.20
N ARG A 465 -27.06 11.06 9.63
CA ARG A 465 -26.85 10.90 8.19
C ARG A 465 -26.24 9.54 7.86
N ASP A 466 -26.23 9.18 6.58
CA ASP A 466 -25.55 7.98 6.10
C ASP A 466 -24.15 7.88 6.71
N SER A 467 -23.85 6.72 7.28
CA SER A 467 -22.63 6.50 8.03
C SER A 467 -22.06 5.12 7.74
N ILE A 468 -20.75 5.06 7.64
CA ILE A 468 -19.97 3.86 7.39
C ILE A 468 -19.15 3.58 8.64
N TYR A 469 -19.22 2.35 9.14
CA TYR A 469 -18.49 1.93 10.34
C TYR A 469 -17.58 0.77 10.01
N TYR A 470 -16.34 0.84 10.45
CA TYR A 470 -15.45 -0.33 10.54
C TYR A 470 -14.59 -0.21 11.79
N VAL A 471 -13.93 -1.31 12.17
CA VAL A 471 -13.12 -1.36 13.38
C VAL A 471 -11.69 -1.79 13.09
N ARG A 472 -10.76 -1.26 13.89
CA ARG A 472 -9.39 -1.74 14.01
C ARG A 472 -9.21 -2.49 15.33
N ALA A 473 -8.79 -3.74 15.27
CA ALA A 473 -8.29 -4.45 16.44
C ALA A 473 -6.77 -4.31 16.51
N ILE A 474 -6.28 -3.66 17.57
CA ILE A 474 -4.86 -3.34 17.74
C ILE A 474 -4.24 -4.29 18.75
N GLN A 475 -3.28 -5.10 18.29
CA GLN A 475 -2.53 -6.02 19.13
C GLN A 475 -1.44 -5.27 19.92
N LYS A 476 -1.10 -5.76 21.12
CA LYS A 476 0.08 -5.27 21.85
C LYS A 476 1.33 -5.34 20.97
N ALA A 477 2.21 -4.35 21.13
CA ALA A 477 3.35 -4.18 20.26
C ALA A 477 4.26 -5.42 20.23
N THR A 478 4.65 -5.82 19.02
CA THR A 478 5.65 -6.87 18.76
C THR A 478 6.72 -6.33 17.82
N PRO A 479 7.96 -6.83 17.85
CA PRO A 479 8.97 -6.47 16.87
C PRO A 479 8.46 -6.79 15.45
N ALA A 480 8.56 -5.84 14.53
CA ALA A 480 8.20 -6.02 13.12
C ALA A 480 9.26 -5.45 12.19
N ILE A 481 9.50 -6.14 11.07
CA ILE A 481 10.35 -5.69 9.98
C ILE A 481 9.84 -4.33 9.51
N ASN A 482 10.74 -3.36 9.43
CA ASN A 482 10.42 -1.99 9.04
C ASN A 482 9.29 -1.39 9.89
N GLY A 483 9.19 -1.77 11.17
CA GLY A 483 8.22 -1.20 12.11
C GLY A 483 8.38 0.32 12.33
N LYS A 484 9.52 0.88 11.93
CA LYS A 484 9.79 2.31 11.87
C LYS A 484 10.55 2.61 10.57
N GLN A 485 9.99 3.43 9.69
CA GLN A 485 10.45 3.52 8.29
C GLN A 485 11.69 4.40 8.14
N ILE A 486 11.52 5.73 8.24
CA ILE A 486 12.60 6.72 8.20
C ILE A 486 12.48 7.58 9.45
N TYR A 487 13.55 7.68 10.24
CA TYR A 487 13.52 8.45 11.47
C TYR A 487 14.86 9.08 11.82
N ALA A 488 14.81 10.27 12.39
CA ALA A 488 15.97 10.93 12.98
C ALA A 488 16.37 10.23 14.29
N SER A 489 17.65 9.94 14.45
CA SER A 489 18.30 9.76 15.75
C SER A 489 19.20 10.96 16.02
N HIS A 490 19.37 11.27 17.31
CA HIS A 490 20.33 12.26 17.74
C HIS A 490 21.54 11.54 18.32
N GLU A 491 22.68 11.64 17.64
CA GLU A 491 23.97 11.25 18.20
C GLU A 491 24.89 12.47 18.20
N LEU A 492 25.44 12.83 19.36
CA LEU A 492 26.52 13.83 19.47
C LEU A 492 26.23 15.21 18.83
N ASN A 493 24.99 15.69 18.91
CA ASN A 493 24.47 16.94 18.31
C ASN A 493 24.23 16.93 16.79
N ASP A 494 24.47 15.81 16.10
CA ASP A 494 24.12 15.64 14.69
C ASP A 494 22.80 14.87 14.54
N VAL A 495 21.95 15.32 13.62
CA VAL A 495 20.70 14.62 13.24
C VAL A 495 21.07 13.57 12.20
N ASN A 496 21.00 12.29 12.58
CA ASN A 496 21.25 11.18 11.65
C ASN A 496 19.91 10.58 11.19
N ILE A 497 19.70 10.50 9.88
CA ILE A 497 18.49 9.91 9.30
C ILE A 497 18.71 8.42 9.11
N ASN A 498 18.00 7.63 9.90
CA ASN A 498 18.05 6.17 9.83
C ASN A 498 17.14 5.67 8.71
N ILE A 499 17.72 4.91 7.79
CA ILE A 499 17.04 4.28 6.66
C ILE A 499 17.44 2.82 6.67
N CYS A 500 16.45 1.94 6.60
CA CYS A 500 16.66 0.51 6.42
C CYS A 500 16.89 0.21 4.94
N LYS A 501 18.12 0.49 4.49
CA LYS A 501 18.57 0.37 3.10
C LYS A 501 18.43 -1.07 2.61
N GLY A 502 18.14 -1.24 1.32
CA GLY A 502 17.99 -2.55 0.67
C GLY A 502 19.33 -3.16 0.24
N SER A 503 20.35 -2.32 0.12
CA SER A 503 21.72 -2.69 -0.23
C SER A 503 22.55 -3.11 0.99
N TYR A 504 23.82 -3.46 0.73
CA TYR A 504 24.83 -3.76 1.74
C TYR A 504 25.11 -2.63 2.74
N LYS A 505 24.58 -1.42 2.49
CA LYS A 505 24.71 -0.25 3.38
C LYS A 505 23.97 -0.45 4.70
N THR A 506 22.94 -1.30 4.72
CA THR A 506 22.41 -1.91 5.95
C THR A 506 22.97 -3.33 6.05
N ASN A 507 23.36 -3.74 7.26
CA ASN A 507 23.85 -5.10 7.49
C ASN A 507 22.81 -6.12 6.97
N MET A 508 23.24 -7.09 6.18
CA MET A 508 22.33 -8.06 5.55
C MET A 508 21.59 -8.96 6.55
N GLN A 509 22.13 -9.12 7.75
CA GLN A 509 21.51 -9.86 8.85
C GLN A 509 20.59 -8.97 9.70
N ASP A 510 20.52 -7.65 9.42
CA ASP A 510 19.62 -6.74 10.11
C ASP A 510 18.24 -6.74 9.44
N ASP A 511 17.26 -7.21 10.21
CA ASP A 511 15.86 -7.26 9.84
C ASP A 511 15.12 -5.94 10.08
N CYS A 512 15.80 -4.92 10.62
CA CYS A 512 15.25 -3.60 10.94
C CYS A 512 13.98 -3.69 11.79
N LEU A 513 14.07 -4.50 12.85
CA LEU A 513 12.96 -4.75 13.74
C LEU A 513 12.72 -3.54 14.64
N HIS A 514 11.46 -3.08 14.69
CA HIS A 514 11.01 -2.10 15.66
C HIS A 514 9.67 -2.53 16.25
N PRO A 515 9.39 -2.31 17.55
CA PRO A 515 8.08 -2.60 18.12
C PRO A 515 7.00 -1.80 17.40
N ILE A 516 5.93 -2.49 17.00
CA ILE A 516 4.73 -1.88 16.41
C ILE A 516 3.47 -2.64 16.82
N GLU A 517 2.36 -1.91 16.90
CA GLU A 517 1.04 -2.44 17.26
C GLU A 517 0.31 -2.90 16.00
N GLU A 518 0.52 -4.17 15.63
CA GLU A 518 -0.08 -4.80 14.46
C GLU A 518 -1.62 -4.77 14.54
N ARG A 519 -2.28 -4.70 13.38
CA ARG A 519 -3.70 -4.38 13.27
C ARG A 519 -4.47 -5.39 12.43
N ALA A 520 -5.76 -5.52 12.72
CA ALA A 520 -6.75 -6.09 11.81
C ALA A 520 -7.87 -5.08 11.57
N TRP A 521 -8.38 -5.02 10.34
CA TRP A 521 -9.44 -4.09 9.92
C TRP A 521 -10.64 -4.89 9.41
N SER A 522 -11.81 -4.69 10.01
CA SER A 522 -13.05 -5.29 9.51
C SER A 522 -13.43 -4.68 8.17
N SER A 523 -14.17 -5.42 7.34
CA SER A 523 -14.94 -4.75 6.29
C SER A 523 -15.94 -3.75 6.90
N PRO A 524 -16.32 -2.69 6.18
CA PRO A 524 -17.29 -1.74 6.69
C PRO A 524 -18.72 -2.28 6.72
N ILE A 525 -19.54 -1.76 7.63
CA ILE A 525 -21.00 -1.84 7.59
C ILE A 525 -21.52 -0.47 7.15
N PHE A 526 -22.34 -0.47 6.10
CA PHE A 526 -22.93 0.74 5.51
C PHE A 526 -24.33 0.93 6.10
N VAL A 527 -24.55 2.05 6.80
CA VAL A 527 -25.82 2.36 7.47
C VAL A 527 -26.43 3.59 6.84
N ASN A 528 -27.47 3.40 6.03
CA ASN A 528 -28.16 4.47 5.33
C ASN A 528 -29.40 4.95 6.10
N LYS A 529 -29.71 6.23 5.99
CA LYS A 529 -31.01 6.78 6.39
C LYS A 529 -32.06 6.49 5.28
N PRO A 530 -33.34 6.29 5.65
CA PRO A 530 -34.40 6.03 4.67
C PRO A 530 -34.76 7.21 3.77
#